data_AF-A0A7J4T4H7-F1
#
_entry.id   AF-A0A7J4T4H7-F1
#
_cell.length_a   1.000
_cell.length_b   1.000
_cell.length_c   1.000
_cell.angle_alpha   90.00
_cell.angle_beta   90.00
_cell.angle_gamma   90.00
#
_symmetry.space_group_name_H-M   'P 1'
#
loop_
_entity.id
_entity.type
_entity.pdbx_description
1 polymer ?
#
loop_
_entity_poly.entity_id
_entity_poly.type
_entity_poly.pdbx_seq_one_letter_code
_entity_poly.pdbx_strand_id
1 'polypeptide(L)'
;PAKAAFRTLDVKDDIYIRTWVEINGKPVPKSAYKEIVEQFISGLVSQSDAVRKVKDGEVVSPDEIDEIVLLFEGCEHPISVENLREAWGAKRVKLEEFLAHILRGEELPDWETKVRGEFDEFIQEHSTFNARQIEMLNALCNYVIDNEAVAKPALVAAPFTQFDRRGFPGVFEMDQINEILSFTKALTA
;
A
#
# COMPACT_ATOMS: atom_id res chain seq x y z
N PRO A 1 -60.03 -0.25 6.35
CA PRO A 1 -58.65 0.21 6.61
C PRO A 1 -57.66 -0.97 6.66
N ALA A 2 -56.99 -1.23 5.54
CA ALA A 2 -55.98 -2.28 5.40
C ALA A 2 -54.65 -1.81 6.00
N LYS A 3 -54.13 -2.55 6.98
CA LYS A 3 -52.80 -2.32 7.57
C LYS A 3 -51.76 -2.92 6.64
N ALA A 4 -50.97 -2.06 6.01
CA ALA A 4 -49.83 -2.45 5.18
C ALA A 4 -48.79 -3.18 6.04
N ALA A 5 -48.44 -4.41 5.63
CA ALA A 5 -47.32 -5.14 6.19
C ALA A 5 -46.03 -4.57 5.59
N PHE A 6 -45.24 -3.87 6.39
CA PHE A 6 -43.88 -3.51 6.04
C PHE A 6 -43.04 -4.80 6.00
N ARG A 7 -42.60 -5.20 4.80
CA ARG A 7 -41.52 -6.17 4.65
C ARG A 7 -40.22 -5.47 4.98
N THR A 8 -39.68 -5.75 6.16
CA THR A 8 -38.31 -5.40 6.51
C THR A 8 -37.38 -6.28 5.67
N LEU A 9 -36.69 -5.67 4.71
CA LEU A 9 -35.57 -6.29 4.01
C LEU A 9 -34.34 -6.14 4.91
N ASP A 10 -33.96 -7.23 5.57
CA ASP A 10 -32.69 -7.36 6.27
C ASP A 10 -31.64 -7.74 5.21
N VAL A 11 -30.98 -6.74 4.62
CA VAL A 11 -29.81 -6.97 3.77
C VAL A 11 -28.62 -7.04 4.70
N LYS A 12 -28.25 -8.26 5.09
CA LYS A 12 -26.93 -8.51 5.67
C LYS A 12 -25.90 -8.22 4.59
N ASP A 13 -25.00 -7.28 4.87
CA ASP A 13 -23.78 -7.05 4.09
C ASP A 13 -22.92 -8.32 4.19
N ASP A 14 -23.14 -9.27 3.29
CA ASP A 14 -22.18 -10.33 3.02
C ASP A 14 -21.03 -9.70 2.23
N ILE A 15 -19.89 -9.55 2.88
CA ILE A 15 -18.63 -9.15 2.24
C ILE A 15 -18.26 -10.25 1.25
N TYR A 16 -18.67 -10.11 -0.02
CA TYR A 16 -18.27 -11.01 -1.09
C TYR A 16 -16.75 -10.91 -1.29
N ILE A 17 -16.02 -11.90 -0.77
CA ILE A 17 -14.61 -12.10 -1.14
C ILE A 17 -14.59 -12.42 -2.64
N ARG A 18 -14.15 -11.47 -3.47
CA ARG A 18 -13.93 -11.74 -4.89
C ARG A 18 -12.86 -12.82 -5.03
N THR A 19 -13.24 -13.98 -5.56
CA THR A 19 -12.36 -15.14 -5.79
C THR A 19 -11.67 -15.13 -7.16
N TRP A 20 -11.90 -14.08 -7.95
CA TRP A 20 -11.38 -13.91 -9.31
C TRP A 20 -10.64 -12.58 -9.42
N VAL A 21 -9.68 -12.52 -10.34
CA VAL A 21 -8.97 -11.32 -10.80
C VAL A 21 -9.30 -11.12 -12.29
N GLU A 22 -9.48 -9.89 -12.74
CA GLU A 22 -9.72 -9.61 -14.15
C GLU A 22 -8.39 -9.45 -14.90
N ILE A 23 -8.11 -10.35 -15.84
CA ILE A 23 -6.88 -10.37 -16.63
C ILE A 23 -7.24 -10.25 -18.10
N ASN A 24 -6.87 -9.14 -18.75
CA ASN A 24 -7.23 -8.83 -20.14
C ASN A 24 -8.76 -8.95 -20.40
N GLY A 25 -9.58 -8.46 -19.47
CA GLY A 25 -11.05 -8.53 -19.56
C GLY A 25 -11.64 -9.93 -19.35
N LYS A 26 -10.85 -10.90 -18.87
CA LYS A 26 -11.30 -12.25 -18.54
C LYS A 26 -11.15 -12.54 -17.05
N PRO A 27 -12.17 -13.12 -16.39
CA PRO A 27 -12.04 -13.53 -15.00
C PRO A 27 -11.12 -14.75 -14.91
N VAL A 28 -10.07 -14.64 -14.09
CA VAL A 28 -9.15 -15.74 -13.75
C VAL A 28 -9.27 -16.00 -12.24
N PRO A 29 -9.38 -17.26 -11.77
CA PRO A 29 -9.36 -17.55 -10.34
C PRO A 29 -8.08 -17.01 -9.69
N LYS A 30 -8.18 -16.35 -8.54
CA LYS A 30 -7.02 -15.77 -7.86
C LYS A 30 -5.94 -16.81 -7.57
N SER A 31 -6.32 -18.01 -7.14
CA SER A 31 -5.39 -19.12 -6.88
C SER A 31 -4.63 -19.55 -8.14
N ALA A 32 -5.32 -19.65 -9.29
CA ALA A 32 -4.70 -20.00 -10.55
C ALA A 32 -3.72 -18.91 -11.02
N TYR A 33 -4.12 -17.64 -10.91
CA TYR A 33 -3.24 -16.52 -11.25
C TYR A 33 -1.99 -16.49 -10.37
N LYS A 34 -2.14 -16.69 -9.05
CA LYS A 34 -1.00 -16.77 -8.12
C LYS A 34 -0.02 -17.87 -8.52
N GLU A 35 -0.52 -19.08 -8.79
CA GLU A 35 0.32 -20.21 -9.20
C GLU A 35 1.11 -19.92 -10.49
N ILE A 36 0.45 -19.31 -11.49
CA ILE A 36 1.09 -18.92 -12.76
C ILE A 36 2.21 -17.92 -12.52
N VAL A 37 1.94 -16.88 -11.73
CA VAL A 37 2.90 -15.82 -11.41
C VAL A 37 4.07 -16.37 -10.60
N GLU A 38 3.82 -17.19 -9.58
CA GLU A 38 4.85 -17.80 -8.73
C GLU A 38 5.78 -18.69 -9.54
N GLN A 39 5.25 -19.53 -10.43
CA GLN A 39 6.05 -20.38 -11.31
C GLN A 39 6.88 -19.55 -12.29
N PHE A 40 6.28 -18.51 -12.89
CA PHE A 40 6.97 -17.65 -13.84
C PHE A 40 8.14 -16.90 -13.19
N ILE A 41 7.88 -16.20 -12.08
CA ILE A 41 8.89 -15.40 -11.37
C ILE A 41 10.00 -16.29 -10.80
N SER A 42 9.66 -17.45 -10.24
CA SER A 42 10.67 -18.42 -9.78
C SER A 42 11.56 -18.92 -10.92
N GLY A 43 11.03 -19.05 -12.13
CA GLY A 43 11.79 -19.40 -13.34
C GLY A 43 12.75 -18.31 -13.81
N LEU A 44 12.48 -17.04 -13.50
CA LEU A 44 13.34 -15.91 -13.88
C LEU A 44 14.63 -15.82 -13.04
N VAL A 45 14.67 -16.42 -11.85
CA VAL A 45 15.87 -16.44 -10.97
C VAL A 45 17.12 -16.98 -11.68
N SER A 46 16.92 -17.92 -12.61
CA SER A 46 18.02 -18.51 -13.40
C SER A 46 18.43 -17.66 -14.61
N GLN A 47 17.65 -16.62 -14.94
CA GLN A 47 17.74 -15.88 -16.20
C GLN A 47 18.10 -14.40 -16.00
N SER A 48 17.83 -13.81 -14.83
CA SER A 48 18.16 -12.43 -14.51
C SER A 48 18.89 -12.32 -13.17
N ASP A 49 19.97 -11.55 -13.16
CA ASP A 49 20.73 -11.23 -11.95
C ASP A 49 19.92 -10.32 -11.01
N ALA A 50 19.09 -9.42 -11.55
CA ALA A 50 18.20 -8.57 -10.76
C ALA A 50 17.18 -9.41 -9.95
N VAL A 51 16.57 -10.42 -10.57
CA VAL A 51 15.65 -11.34 -9.86
C VAL A 51 16.40 -12.17 -8.80
N ARG A 52 17.64 -12.56 -9.09
CA ARG A 52 18.47 -13.30 -8.13
C ARG A 52 18.83 -12.45 -6.92
N LYS A 53 19.20 -11.17 -7.12
CA LYS A 53 19.41 -10.23 -6.02
C LYS A 53 18.21 -10.14 -5.10
N VAL A 54 17.00 -10.04 -5.66
CA VAL A 54 15.78 -10.09 -4.84
C VAL A 54 15.74 -11.40 -4.06
N LYS A 55 15.91 -12.56 -4.70
CA LYS A 55 15.91 -13.84 -3.98
C LYS A 55 16.92 -13.90 -2.82
N ASP A 56 18.10 -13.31 -3.02
CA ASP A 56 19.18 -13.30 -2.02
C ASP A 56 19.01 -12.21 -0.94
N GLY A 57 17.97 -11.37 -1.06
CA GLY A 57 17.66 -10.30 -0.11
C GLY A 57 18.52 -9.05 -0.28
N GLU A 58 19.16 -8.88 -1.44
CA GLU A 58 19.96 -7.72 -1.77
C GLU A 58 19.08 -6.55 -2.22
N VAL A 59 19.56 -5.31 -2.03
CA VAL A 59 18.89 -4.09 -2.50
C VAL A 59 18.95 -4.04 -4.03
N VAL A 60 17.81 -3.77 -4.64
CA VAL A 60 17.66 -3.70 -6.10
C VAL A 60 17.46 -2.24 -6.50
N SER A 61 18.18 -1.79 -7.53
CA SER A 61 18.05 -0.41 -7.99
C SER A 61 16.75 -0.18 -8.79
N PRO A 62 16.28 1.06 -8.95
CA PRO A 62 15.13 1.36 -9.79
C PRO A 62 15.27 0.82 -11.22
N ASP A 63 16.45 0.96 -11.84
CA ASP A 63 16.73 0.43 -13.17
C ASP A 63 16.63 -1.10 -13.24
N GLU A 64 17.05 -1.80 -12.18
CA GLU A 64 16.93 -3.25 -12.07
C GLU A 64 15.47 -3.68 -11.89
N ILE A 65 14.64 -2.88 -11.20
CA ILE A 65 13.20 -3.12 -11.12
C ILE A 65 12.53 -2.97 -12.49
N ASP A 66 12.90 -1.94 -13.25
CA ASP A 66 12.42 -1.77 -14.64
C ASP A 66 12.83 -2.96 -15.53
N GLU A 67 14.06 -3.49 -15.37
CA GLU A 67 14.48 -4.72 -16.05
C GLU A 67 13.57 -5.91 -15.70
N ILE A 68 13.25 -6.11 -14.43
CA ILE A 68 12.35 -7.20 -13.99
C ILE A 68 10.96 -7.03 -14.60
N VAL A 69 10.44 -5.80 -14.67
CA VAL A 69 9.14 -5.51 -15.29
C VAL A 69 9.13 -5.88 -16.77
N LEU A 70 10.23 -5.63 -17.51
CA LEU A 70 10.34 -6.05 -18.91
C LEU A 70 10.29 -7.57 -19.08
N LEU A 71 10.84 -8.33 -18.12
CA LEU A 71 10.77 -9.80 -18.17
C LEU A 71 9.32 -10.31 -18.05
N PHE A 72 8.41 -9.55 -17.44
CA PHE A 72 7.00 -9.93 -17.33
C PHE A 72 6.27 -9.97 -18.67
N GLU A 73 6.76 -9.28 -19.70
CA GLU A 73 6.19 -9.34 -21.05
C GLU A 73 6.24 -10.76 -21.64
N GLY A 74 7.13 -11.63 -21.12
CA GLY A 74 7.22 -13.03 -21.51
C GLY A 74 6.14 -13.94 -20.90
N CYS A 75 5.31 -13.44 -19.98
CA CYS A 75 4.25 -14.24 -19.35
C CYS A 75 2.97 -14.23 -20.19
N GLU A 76 2.32 -15.40 -20.34
CA GLU A 76 1.02 -15.50 -21.03
C GLU A 76 -0.07 -14.67 -20.33
N HIS A 77 0.04 -14.54 -19.00
CA HIS A 77 -0.85 -13.71 -18.20
C HIS A 77 -0.13 -12.41 -17.80
N PRO A 78 -0.66 -11.22 -18.14
CA PRO A 78 0.00 -9.97 -17.82
C PRO A 78 0.20 -9.83 -16.31
N ILE A 79 1.45 -9.63 -15.93
CA ILE A 79 1.87 -9.34 -14.57
C ILE A 79 2.00 -7.83 -14.46
N SER A 80 1.13 -7.23 -13.67
CA SER A 80 1.19 -5.81 -13.31
C SER A 80 1.05 -5.71 -11.80
N VAL A 81 1.60 -4.64 -11.21
CA VAL A 81 1.46 -4.38 -9.77
C VAL A 81 -0.02 -4.36 -9.35
N GLU A 82 -0.91 -3.84 -10.20
CA GLU A 82 -2.35 -3.83 -9.93
C GLU A 82 -2.96 -5.24 -9.88
N ASN A 83 -2.61 -6.11 -10.83
CA ASN A 83 -3.08 -7.49 -10.86
C ASN A 83 -2.56 -8.28 -9.66
N LEU A 84 -1.31 -8.05 -9.25
CA LEU A 84 -0.73 -8.65 -8.04
C LEU A 84 -1.48 -8.20 -6.78
N ARG A 85 -1.75 -6.90 -6.65
CA ARG A 85 -2.55 -6.35 -5.53
C ARG A 85 -3.93 -6.98 -5.45
N GLU A 86 -4.63 -7.10 -6.58
CA GLU A 86 -5.96 -7.73 -6.62
C GLU A 86 -5.90 -9.22 -6.27
N ALA A 87 -4.92 -9.95 -6.81
CA ALA A 87 -4.79 -11.39 -6.61
C ALA A 87 -4.43 -11.75 -5.16
N TRP A 88 -3.51 -11.01 -4.52
CA TRP A 88 -3.16 -11.22 -3.12
C TRP A 88 -4.08 -10.51 -2.13
N GLY A 89 -4.96 -9.63 -2.60
CA GLY A 89 -5.80 -8.80 -1.72
C GLY A 89 -4.98 -7.79 -0.91
N ALA A 90 -3.75 -7.52 -1.35
CA ALA A 90 -2.81 -6.64 -0.66
C ALA A 90 -2.85 -5.28 -1.35
N LYS A 91 -3.36 -4.26 -0.67
CA LYS A 91 -3.41 -2.90 -1.20
C LYS A 91 -2.05 -2.24 -1.07
N ARG A 92 -1.69 -1.41 -2.05
CA ARG A 92 -0.53 -0.49 -1.99
C ARG A 92 0.83 -1.17 -1.75
N VAL A 93 0.94 -2.49 -1.94
CA VAL A 93 2.22 -3.23 -1.92
C VAL A 93 3.07 -2.85 -3.14
N LYS A 94 4.38 -2.67 -2.93
CA LYS A 94 5.36 -2.36 -4.00
C LYS A 94 5.75 -3.64 -4.73
N LEU A 95 6.25 -3.54 -5.96
CA LEU A 95 6.65 -4.73 -6.73
C LEU A 95 7.74 -5.54 -6.00
N GLU A 96 8.72 -4.85 -5.42
CA GLU A 96 9.81 -5.44 -4.64
C GLU A 96 9.31 -6.35 -3.52
N GLU A 97 8.23 -5.96 -2.85
CA GLU A 97 7.64 -6.73 -1.76
C GLU A 97 6.86 -7.94 -2.26
N PHE A 98 6.22 -7.85 -3.43
CA PHE A 98 5.66 -9.04 -4.09
C PHE A 98 6.77 -10.02 -4.49
N LEU A 99 7.87 -9.52 -5.05
CA LEU A 99 8.99 -10.35 -5.44
C LEU A 99 9.63 -11.02 -4.21
N ALA A 100 9.80 -10.28 -3.12
CA ALA A 100 10.24 -10.80 -1.83
C ALA A 100 9.31 -11.89 -1.29
N HIS A 101 8.00 -11.65 -1.29
CA HIS A 101 6.99 -12.63 -0.89
C HIS A 101 7.08 -13.91 -1.71
N ILE A 102 7.13 -13.79 -3.04
CA ILE A 102 7.11 -14.93 -3.96
C ILE A 102 8.42 -15.72 -3.91
N LEU A 103 9.57 -15.04 -3.85
CA LEU A 103 10.88 -15.68 -3.94
C LEU A 103 11.45 -16.14 -2.60
N ARG A 104 11.09 -15.46 -1.49
CA ARG A 104 11.63 -15.71 -0.15
C ARG A 104 10.57 -16.18 0.86
N GLY A 105 9.29 -16.09 0.53
CA GLY A 105 8.19 -16.47 1.43
C GLY A 105 7.94 -15.45 2.55
N GLU A 106 8.37 -14.21 2.37
CA GLU A 106 8.12 -13.12 3.34
C GLU A 106 6.64 -12.76 3.38
N GLU A 107 6.11 -12.36 4.53
CA GLU A 107 4.72 -11.91 4.61
C GLU A 107 4.54 -10.55 3.95
N LEU A 108 3.47 -10.39 3.15
CA LEU A 108 3.12 -9.09 2.60
C LEU A 108 2.62 -8.19 3.74
N PRO A 109 3.22 -7.00 3.94
CA PRO A 109 2.76 -6.10 4.99
C PRO A 109 1.33 -5.64 4.71
N ASP A 110 0.52 -5.63 5.75
CA ASP A 110 -0.78 -4.98 5.68
C ASP A 110 -0.61 -3.45 5.64
N TRP A 111 -1.69 -2.75 5.29
CA TRP A 111 -1.70 -1.30 5.14
C TRP A 111 -1.24 -0.57 6.40
N GLU A 112 -1.69 -1.02 7.58
CA GLU A 112 -1.32 -0.37 8.83
C GLU A 112 0.18 -0.53 9.10
N THR A 113 0.70 -1.75 8.99
CA THR A 113 2.12 -2.04 9.18
C THR A 113 2.98 -1.21 8.24
N LYS A 114 2.59 -1.11 6.96
CA LYS A 114 3.31 -0.31 5.97
C LYS A 114 3.34 1.18 6.33
N VAL A 115 2.18 1.77 6.64
CA VAL A 115 2.11 3.20 6.98
C VAL A 115 2.96 3.49 8.20
N ARG A 116 2.89 2.65 9.24
CA ARG A 116 3.72 2.82 10.44
C ARG A 116 5.22 2.77 10.12
N GLY A 117 5.65 1.79 9.33
CA GLY A 117 7.05 1.65 8.94
C GLY A 117 7.58 2.87 8.17
N GLU A 118 6.83 3.38 7.21
CA GLU A 118 7.25 4.55 6.42
C GLU A 118 7.25 5.84 7.25
N PHE A 119 6.33 5.97 8.23
CA PHE A 119 6.36 7.08 9.18
C PHE A 119 7.55 6.99 10.15
N ASP A 120 7.90 5.78 10.62
CA ASP A 120 9.06 5.57 11.48
C ASP A 120 10.36 5.93 10.75
N GLU A 121 10.51 5.51 9.50
CA GLU A 121 11.66 5.87 8.65
C GLU A 121 11.74 7.40 8.45
N PHE A 122 10.62 8.03 8.07
CA PHE A 122 10.54 9.49 7.92
C PHE A 122 10.94 10.22 9.22
N ILE A 123 10.45 9.78 10.38
CA ILE A 123 10.81 10.40 11.67
C ILE A 123 12.30 10.19 11.99
N GLN A 124 12.87 9.03 11.66
CA GLN A 124 14.29 8.73 11.89
C GLN A 124 15.22 9.59 11.01
N GLU A 125 14.85 9.84 9.75
CA GLU A 125 15.59 10.75 8.86
C GLU A 125 15.59 12.20 9.38
N HIS A 126 14.52 12.60 10.07
CA HIS A 126 14.32 13.94 10.62
C HIS A 126 14.63 14.03 12.12
N SER A 127 15.90 13.81 12.49
CA SER A 127 16.41 13.93 13.88
C SER A 127 16.18 15.28 14.58
N THR A 128 15.72 16.31 13.86
CA THR A 128 15.42 17.65 14.39
C THR A 128 14.01 17.82 14.96
N PHE A 129 13.11 16.86 14.76
CA PHE A 129 11.75 16.98 15.28
C PHE A 129 11.69 16.91 16.80
N ASN A 130 10.95 17.84 17.41
CA ASN A 130 10.70 17.82 18.85
C ASN A 130 9.56 16.85 19.22
N ALA A 131 9.41 16.58 20.52
CA ALA A 131 8.40 15.64 21.02
C ALA A 131 6.97 15.95 20.53
N ARG A 132 6.56 17.22 20.49
CA ARG A 132 5.23 17.61 20.00
C ARG A 132 5.06 17.35 18.51
N GLN A 133 6.11 17.59 17.71
CA GLN A 133 6.11 17.30 16.28
C GLN A 133 5.98 15.78 16.04
N ILE A 134 6.73 14.97 16.79
CA ILE A 134 6.65 13.50 16.72
C ILE A 134 5.25 13.02 17.11
N GLU A 135 4.66 13.53 18.20
CA GLU A 135 3.29 13.18 18.59
C GLU A 135 2.25 13.56 17.52
N MET A 136 2.42 14.73 16.89
CA MET A 136 1.54 15.15 15.78
C MET A 136 1.72 14.24 14.54
N LEU A 137 2.94 13.80 14.23
CA LEU A 137 3.19 12.84 13.15
C LEU A 137 2.58 11.48 13.45
N ASN A 138 2.62 11.01 14.70
CA ASN A 138 1.95 9.78 15.11
C ASN A 138 0.42 9.89 14.96
N ALA A 139 -0.16 11.06 15.28
CA ALA A 139 -1.57 11.31 15.02
C ALA A 139 -1.89 11.32 13.52
N LEU A 140 -0.98 11.85 12.69
CA LEU A 140 -1.11 11.82 11.23
C LEU A 140 -1.00 10.41 10.68
N CYS A 141 -0.08 9.58 11.20
CA CYS A 141 0.04 8.17 10.86
C CYS A 141 -1.30 7.45 11.06
N ASN A 142 -1.91 7.58 12.24
CA ASN A 142 -3.21 6.98 12.51
C ASN A 142 -4.31 7.54 11.59
N TYR A 143 -4.30 8.86 11.34
CA TYR A 143 -5.24 9.48 10.40
C TYR A 143 -5.12 8.92 8.97
N VAL A 144 -3.89 8.70 8.49
CA VAL A 144 -3.61 8.09 7.17
C VAL A 144 -4.09 6.64 7.12
N ILE A 145 -3.88 5.87 8.19
CA ILE A 145 -4.37 4.49 8.30
C ILE A 145 -5.89 4.46 8.13
N ASP A 146 -6.60 5.34 8.85
CA ASP A 146 -8.07 5.37 8.89
C ASP A 146 -8.73 5.96 7.63
N ASN A 147 -8.10 6.96 6.99
CA ASN A 147 -8.73 7.74 5.92
C ASN A 147 -8.14 7.47 4.53
N GLU A 148 -7.07 6.66 4.42
CA GLU A 148 -6.35 6.31 3.19
C GLU A 148 -5.82 7.50 2.35
N ALA A 149 -6.01 8.75 2.81
CA ALA A 149 -5.59 9.99 2.16
C ALA A 149 -5.53 11.17 3.16
N VAL A 150 -4.69 12.17 2.87
CA VAL A 150 -4.58 13.42 3.66
C VAL A 150 -4.85 14.62 2.78
N ALA A 151 -5.87 15.40 3.13
CA ALA A 151 -6.17 16.66 2.47
C ALA A 151 -5.68 17.84 3.32
N LYS A 152 -5.20 18.93 2.68
CA LYS A 152 -4.76 20.15 3.39
C LYS A 152 -5.77 20.67 4.44
N PRO A 153 -7.09 20.69 4.17
CA PRO A 153 -8.07 21.12 5.18
C PRO A 153 -8.12 20.23 6.43
N ALA A 154 -7.74 18.95 6.32
CA ALA A 154 -7.70 18.06 7.47
C ALA A 154 -6.64 18.49 8.49
N LEU A 155 -5.51 19.04 8.03
CA LEU A 155 -4.37 19.43 8.87
C LEU A 155 -4.67 20.56 9.87
N VAL A 156 -5.76 21.30 9.68
CA VAL A 156 -6.24 22.37 10.56
C VAL A 156 -7.50 21.98 11.33
N ALA A 157 -7.88 20.70 11.31
CA ALA A 157 -9.02 20.14 12.00
C ALA A 157 -8.59 19.12 13.06
N ALA A 158 -9.56 18.57 13.80
CA ALA A 158 -9.32 17.42 14.67
C ALA A 158 -8.88 16.21 13.81
N PRO A 159 -7.96 15.35 14.28
CA PRO A 159 -7.39 15.29 15.64
C PRO A 159 -6.24 16.29 15.89
N PHE A 160 -5.71 16.95 14.86
CA PHE A 160 -4.49 17.76 14.97
C PHE A 160 -4.66 19.03 15.82
N THR A 161 -5.87 19.57 15.88
CA THR A 161 -6.18 20.72 16.74
C THR A 161 -6.08 20.43 18.24
N GLN A 162 -5.92 19.16 18.64
CA GLN A 162 -5.66 18.76 20.04
C GLN A 162 -4.24 19.10 20.49
N PHE A 163 -3.28 19.16 19.57
CA PHE A 163 -1.87 19.45 19.88
C PHE A 163 -1.54 20.95 19.77
N ASP A 164 -2.19 21.66 18.85
CA ASP A 164 -2.17 23.12 18.76
C ASP A 164 -3.48 23.64 18.15
N ARG A 165 -4.00 24.78 18.61
CA ARG A 165 -5.26 25.36 18.12
C ARG A 165 -5.26 25.64 16.61
N ARG A 166 -4.09 25.85 16.02
CA ARG A 166 -3.90 26.07 14.57
C ARG A 166 -3.67 24.77 13.79
N GLY A 167 -3.58 23.60 14.45
CA GLY A 167 -3.21 22.33 13.84
C GLY A 167 -1.74 22.32 13.41
N PHE A 168 -1.46 21.77 12.22
CA PHE A 168 -0.11 21.69 11.66
C PHE A 168 0.65 23.03 11.61
N PRO A 169 0.06 24.14 11.12
CA PRO A 169 0.69 25.47 11.16
C PRO A 169 1.08 26.00 12.54
N GLY A 170 0.62 25.35 13.62
CA GLY A 170 1.04 25.67 14.98
C GLY A 170 2.27 24.91 15.47
N VAL A 171 2.63 23.82 14.79
CA VAL A 171 3.64 22.84 15.23
C VAL A 171 4.77 22.66 14.22
N PHE A 172 4.52 22.95 12.94
CA PHE A 172 5.48 22.82 11.84
C PHE A 172 5.61 24.12 11.06
N GLU A 173 6.81 24.36 10.54
CA GLU A 173 7.07 25.42 9.57
C GLU A 173 6.47 25.06 8.20
N MET A 174 6.23 26.06 7.35
CA MET A 174 5.57 25.83 6.05
C MET A 174 6.33 24.83 5.16
N ASP A 175 7.66 24.86 5.19
CA ASP A 175 8.47 23.93 4.40
C ASP A 175 8.30 22.48 4.90
N GLN A 176 8.29 22.28 6.23
CA GLN A 176 8.02 20.97 6.84
C GLN A 176 6.61 20.48 6.52
N ILE A 177 5.61 21.36 6.52
CA ILE A 177 4.23 21.00 6.15
C ILE A 177 4.17 20.53 4.69
N ASN A 178 4.86 21.22 3.79
CA ASN A 178 4.89 20.84 2.38
C ASN A 178 5.61 19.49 2.16
N GLU A 179 6.70 19.24 2.90
CA GLU A 179 7.41 17.97 2.91
C GLU A 179 6.52 16.83 3.40
N ILE A 180 5.90 16.98 4.57
CA ILE A 180 4.98 15.97 5.15
C ILE A 180 3.80 15.69 4.21
N LEU A 181 3.25 16.71 3.55
CA LEU A 181 2.19 16.54 2.56
C LEU A 181 2.67 15.80 1.32
N SER A 182 3.91 16.04 0.88
CA SER A 182 4.49 15.34 -0.26
C SER A 182 4.77 13.87 0.08
N PHE A 183 5.30 13.60 1.26
CA PHE A 183 5.49 12.26 1.81
C PHE A 183 4.17 11.49 1.90
N THR A 184 3.16 12.05 2.58
CA THR A 184 1.84 11.39 2.71
C THR A 184 1.14 11.18 1.37
N LYS A 185 1.31 12.10 0.41
CA LYS A 185 0.79 11.91 -0.95
C LYS A 185 1.50 10.76 -1.68
N ALA A 186 2.81 10.63 -1.55
CA ALA A 186 3.55 9.52 -2.15
C ALA A 186 3.18 8.17 -1.52
N LEU A 187 2.97 8.14 -0.20
CA LEU A 187 2.53 6.95 0.54
C LEU A 187 1.12 6.49 0.14
N THR A 188 0.25 7.45 -0.18
CA THR A 188 -1.16 7.25 -0.54
C THR A 188 -1.44 7.28 -2.05
N ALA A 189 -0.41 7.33 -2.89
CA ALA A 189 -0.51 7.11 -4.34
C ALA A 189 -0.67 5.62 -4.68
#